data_AF-A0AAV5Z670-F1
#
_entry.id   AF-A0AAV5Z670-F1
#
_cell.length_a   1.000
_cell.length_b   1.000
_cell.length_c   1.000
_cell.angle_alpha   90.00
_cell.angle_beta   90.00
_cell.angle_gamma   90.00
#
_symmetry.space_group_name_H-M   'P 1'
#
loop_
_entity.id
_entity.type
_entity.pdbx_description
1 polymer ?
#
loop_
_entity_poly.entity_id
_entity_poly.type
_entity_poly.pdbx_seq_one_letter_code
_entity_poly.pdbx_strand_id
1 'polypeptide(L)'
;PANQTRAEAAMLGELERIRRDPLSPPELARAKGYLLGQFALDRRTNARLAWYDAFFEALGVGRGFAERYERAVEAVTVEDVQRVARAYLSAPTVVTLGPAAR
;
A
#
# COMPACT_ATOMS: atom_id res chain seq x y z
N PRO A 1 12.53 -1.37 23.19
CA PRO A 1 11.67 -0.77 24.26
C PRO A 1 10.63 -1.79 24.73
N ALA A 2 9.98 -1.59 25.88
CA ALA A 2 9.16 -2.63 26.57
C ALA A 2 8.09 -3.34 25.71
N ASN A 3 7.61 -2.69 24.63
CA ASN A 3 6.59 -3.24 23.73
C ASN A 3 7.13 -3.76 22.38
N GLN A 4 8.44 -3.73 22.14
CA GLN A 4 9.04 -4.07 20.84
C GLN A 4 8.62 -5.46 20.36
N THR A 5 8.85 -6.49 21.18
CA THR A 5 8.52 -7.88 20.85
C THR A 5 7.02 -8.06 20.60
N ARG A 6 6.17 -7.36 21.36
CA ARG A 6 4.71 -7.40 21.19
C ARG A 6 4.28 -6.76 19.87
N ALA A 7 4.87 -5.61 19.51
CA ALA A 7 4.57 -4.91 18.27
C ALA A 7 5.04 -5.72 17.05
N GLU A 8 6.23 -6.30 17.12
CA GLU A 8 6.77 -7.18 16.08
C GLU A 8 5.86 -8.41 15.86
N ALA A 9 5.50 -9.12 16.93
CA ALA A 9 4.61 -10.27 16.85
C ALA A 9 3.23 -9.90 16.29
N ALA A 10 2.67 -8.75 16.66
CA ALA A 10 1.39 -8.29 16.14
C ALA A 10 1.46 -7.97 14.63
N MET A 11 2.51 -7.29 14.18
CA MET A 11 2.69 -6.99 12.74
C MET A 11 2.87 -8.26 11.93
N LEU A 12 3.71 -9.20 12.38
CA LEU A 12 3.91 -10.48 11.71
C LEU A 12 2.61 -11.31 11.66
N GLY A 13 1.82 -11.28 12.74
CA GLY A 13 0.50 -11.91 12.78
C GLY A 13 -0.48 -11.34 11.75
N GLU A 14 -0.52 -10.02 11.58
CA GLU A 14 -1.37 -9.39 10.56
C GLU A 14 -0.93 -9.72 9.12
N LEU A 15 0.38 -9.76 8.86
CA LEU A 15 0.89 -10.19 7.56
C LEU A 15 0.45 -11.61 7.21
N GLU A 16 0.55 -12.53 8.18
CA GLU A 16 0.11 -13.91 7.98
C GLU A 16 -1.41 -14.01 7.80
N ARG A 17 -2.18 -13.23 8.58
CA ARG A 17 -3.64 -13.17 8.42
C ARG A 17 -4.04 -12.75 7.01
N ILE A 18 -3.46 -11.69 6.47
CA ILE A 18 -3.77 -11.20 5.11
C ILE A 18 -3.33 -12.22 4.04
N ARG A 19 -2.28 -13.00 4.27
CA ARG A 19 -1.85 -14.07 3.35
C ARG A 19 -2.78 -15.28 3.35
N ARG A 20 -3.34 -15.61 4.50
CA ARG A 20 -4.18 -16.80 4.71
C ARG A 20 -5.64 -16.52 4.38
N ASP A 21 -6.19 -15.45 4.95
CA ASP A 21 -7.62 -15.16 5.00
C ASP A 21 -7.98 -14.04 4.00
N PRO A 22 -8.93 -14.28 3.07
CA PRO A 22 -9.43 -13.24 2.18
C PRO A 22 -9.97 -12.03 2.93
N LEU A 23 -9.70 -10.83 2.41
CA LEU A 23 -10.32 -9.61 2.90
C LEU A 23 -11.84 -9.65 2.70
N SER A 24 -12.58 -9.04 3.62
CA SER A 24 -14.00 -8.81 3.40
C SER A 24 -14.21 -7.71 2.34
N PRO A 25 -15.30 -7.77 1.55
CA PRO A 25 -15.61 -6.70 0.60
C PRO A 25 -15.66 -5.28 1.21
N PRO A 26 -16.18 -5.07 2.44
CA PRO A 26 -16.12 -3.77 3.10
C PRO A 26 -14.70 -3.30 3.45
N GLU A 27 -13.79 -4.21 3.81
CA GLU A 27 -12.38 -3.86 4.05
C GLU A 27 -11.70 -3.39 2.77
N LEU A 28 -11.91 -4.10 1.66
CA LEU A 28 -11.38 -3.71 0.36
C LEU A 28 -11.94 -2.35 -0.08
N ALA A 29 -13.25 -2.13 0.08
CA ALA A 29 -13.88 -0.85 -0.25
C ALA A 29 -13.30 0.31 0.57
N ARG A 30 -13.09 0.11 1.89
CA ARG A 30 -12.46 1.13 2.75
C ARG A 30 -11.02 1.42 2.32
N ALA A 31 -10.24 0.38 2.00
CA ALA A 31 -8.85 0.54 1.56
C ALA A 31 -8.76 1.32 0.23
N LYS A 32 -9.60 0.97 -0.76
CA LYS A 32 -9.70 1.70 -2.04
C LYS A 32 -10.08 3.16 -1.83
N GLY A 33 -11.13 3.42 -1.05
CA GLY A 33 -11.58 4.78 -0.75
C GLY A 33 -10.52 5.63 -0.07
N TYR A 34 -9.78 5.05 0.88
CA TYR A 34 -8.64 5.72 1.53
C TYR A 34 -7.54 6.07 0.53
N LEU A 35 -7.15 5.10 -0.32
CA LEU A 35 -6.08 5.29 -1.31
C LEU A 35 -6.44 6.38 -2.33
N LEU A 36 -7.64 6.32 -2.90
CA LEU A 36 -8.12 7.29 -3.89
C LEU A 36 -8.33 8.67 -3.26
N GLY A 37 -8.83 8.72 -2.02
CA GLY A 37 -8.96 9.97 -1.27
C GLY A 37 -7.61 10.66 -1.04
N GLN A 38 -6.58 9.90 -0.63
CA GLN A 38 -5.22 10.43 -0.48
C GLN A 38 -4.65 10.90 -1.82
N PHE A 39 -4.81 10.10 -2.88
CA PHE A 39 -4.35 10.46 -4.22
C PHE A 39 -4.95 11.78 -4.72
N ALA A 40 -6.25 11.97 -4.55
CA ALA A 40 -6.93 13.21 -4.91
C ALA A 40 -6.45 14.41 -4.07
N LEU A 41 -6.30 14.24 -2.75
CA LEU A 41 -5.85 15.30 -1.85
C LEU A 41 -4.41 15.75 -2.14
N ASP A 42 -3.53 14.83 -2.52
CA ASP A 42 -2.13 15.08 -2.84
C ASP A 42 -1.98 15.85 -4.16
N ARG A 43 -2.83 15.57 -5.16
CA ARG A 43 -2.77 16.18 -6.50
C ARG A 43 -3.42 17.57 -6.61
N ARG A 44 -3.60 18.30 -5.51
CA ARG A 44 -4.26 19.62 -5.50
C ARG A 44 -3.38 20.80 -5.86
N THR A 45 -2.06 20.60 -6.03
CA THR A 45 -1.12 21.68 -6.38
C THR A 45 -0.44 21.40 -7.70
N ASN A 46 -0.07 22.48 -8.42
CA ASN A 46 0.65 22.37 -9.69
C ASN A 46 1.97 21.59 -9.55
N ALA A 47 2.68 21.77 -8.42
CA ALA A 47 3.91 21.04 -8.15
C ALA A 47 3.67 19.52 -8.04
N ARG A 48 2.58 19.10 -7.39
CA ARG A 48 2.23 17.68 -7.27
C ARG A 48 1.74 17.11 -8.60
N LEU A 49 0.92 17.85 -9.36
CA LEU A 49 0.50 17.45 -10.71
C LEU A 49 1.72 17.21 -11.62
N ALA A 50 2.63 18.18 -11.70
CA ALA A 50 3.86 18.06 -12.49
C ALA A 50 4.74 16.89 -12.04
N TRP A 51 4.84 16.64 -10.73
CA TRP A 51 5.60 15.51 -10.21
C TRP A 51 5.04 14.17 -10.70
N TYR A 52 3.73 13.97 -10.64
CA TYR A 52 3.11 12.72 -11.09
C TYR A 52 3.23 12.53 -12.60
N ASP A 53 3.06 13.59 -13.39
CA ASP A 53 3.19 13.50 -14.85
C ASP A 53 4.62 13.11 -15.23
N ALA A 54 5.63 13.70 -14.59
CA ALA A 54 7.02 13.32 -14.77
C ALA A 54 7.30 11.88 -14.29
N PHE A 55 6.76 11.50 -13.13
CA PHE A 55 6.91 10.16 -12.57
C PHE A 55 6.33 9.07 -13.50
N PHE A 56 5.13 9.28 -14.02
CA PHE A 56 4.46 8.33 -14.91
C PHE A 56 5.12 8.26 -16.29
N GLU A 57 5.66 9.38 -16.80
CA GLU A 57 6.49 9.35 -18.00
C GLU A 57 7.78 8.55 -17.76
N ALA A 58 8.46 8.77 -16.64
CA ALA A 58 9.70 8.08 -16.29
C ALA A 58 9.51 6.56 -16.10
N LEU A 59 8.33 6.13 -15.64
CA LEU A 59 7.96 4.72 -15.53
C LEU A 59 7.49 4.11 -16.87
N GLY A 60 7.40 4.89 -17.95
CA GLY A 60 6.96 4.42 -19.27
C GLY A 60 5.46 4.15 -19.39
N VAL A 61 4.65 4.55 -18.41
CA VAL A 61 3.18 4.41 -18.45
C VAL A 61 2.49 5.64 -19.08
N GLY A 62 3.24 6.74 -19.26
CA GLY A 62 2.87 7.91 -20.04
C GLY A 62 2.05 8.96 -19.28
N ARG A 63 2.12 10.20 -19.78
CA ARG A 63 1.26 11.31 -19.34
C ARG A 63 -0.22 10.94 -19.51
N GLY A 64 -1.02 11.09 -18.46
CA GLY A 64 -2.42 10.67 -18.43
C GLY A 64 -2.68 9.31 -17.76
N PHE A 65 -1.68 8.73 -17.09
CA PHE A 65 -1.88 7.54 -16.27
C PHE A 65 -2.69 7.83 -15.00
N ALA A 66 -2.67 9.08 -14.50
CA ALA A 66 -3.44 9.47 -13.33
C ALA A 66 -4.96 9.16 -13.49
N GLU A 67 -5.53 9.43 -14.66
CA GLU A 67 -6.94 9.17 -14.98
C GLU A 67 -7.23 7.67 -15.17
N ARG A 68 -6.20 6.87 -15.50
CA ARG A 68 -6.30 5.40 -15.56
C ARG A 68 -6.08 4.76 -14.19
N TYR A 69 -5.34 5.42 -13.31
CA TYR A 69 -5.00 4.92 -11.98
C TYR A 69 -6.24 4.72 -11.13
N GLU A 70 -7.16 5.69 -11.10
CA GLU A 70 -8.41 5.55 -10.34
C GLU A 70 -9.22 4.32 -10.79
N ARG A 71 -9.41 4.16 -12.10
CA ARG A 71 -10.09 3.00 -12.68
C ARG A 71 -9.37 1.68 -12.38
N ALA A 72 -8.04 1.69 -12.41
CA ALA A 72 -7.24 0.51 -12.10
C ALA A 72 -7.40 0.09 -10.64
N VAL A 73 -7.41 1.05 -9.70
CA VAL A 73 -7.66 0.79 -8.27
C VAL A 73 -9.08 0.28 -8.05
N GLU A 74 -10.08 0.89 -8.70
CA GLU A 74 -11.47 0.45 -8.60
C GLU A 74 -11.68 -0.98 -9.12
N ALA A 75 -10.92 -1.40 -10.14
CA ALA A 75 -10.99 -2.75 -10.71
C ALA A 75 -10.36 -3.84 -9.82
N VAL A 76 -9.57 -3.49 -8.80
CA VAL A 76 -8.89 -4.48 -7.94
C VAL A 76 -9.90 -5.36 -7.21
N THR A 77 -9.72 -6.67 -7.26
CA THR A 77 -10.59 -7.64 -6.57
C THR A 77 -9.99 -8.11 -5.24
N VAL A 78 -10.79 -8.79 -4.40
CA VAL A 78 -10.29 -9.42 -3.18
C VAL A 78 -9.26 -10.50 -3.55
N GLU A 79 -9.51 -11.22 -4.64
CA GLU A 79 -8.67 -12.28 -5.17
C GLU A 79 -7.31 -11.74 -5.63
N ASP A 80 -7.28 -10.56 -6.27
CA ASP A 80 -6.03 -9.89 -6.64
C ASP A 80 -5.18 -9.56 -5.41
N VAL A 81 -5.81 -8.99 -4.37
CA VAL A 81 -5.12 -8.68 -3.12
C VAL A 81 -4.59 -9.96 -2.47
N GLN A 82 -5.40 -11.03 -2.43
CA GLN A 82 -4.98 -12.31 -1.86
C GLN A 82 -3.78 -12.90 -2.60
N ARG A 83 -3.83 -12.89 -3.93
CA ARG A 83 -2.76 -13.40 -4.80
C ARG A 83 -1.46 -12.64 -4.55
N VAL A 84 -1.52 -11.30 -4.51
CA VAL A 84 -0.35 -10.44 -4.28
C VAL A 84 0.17 -10.60 -2.85
N ALA A 85 -0.69 -10.69 -1.84
CA ALA A 85 -0.29 -10.93 -0.46
C ALA A 85 0.49 -12.25 -0.33
N ARG A 86 0.00 -13.33 -0.95
CA ARG A 86 0.70 -14.62 -0.97
C ARG A 86 2.05 -14.56 -1.70
N ALA A 87 2.14 -13.79 -2.77
CA ALA A 87 3.36 -13.65 -3.55
C ALA A 87 4.45 -12.82 -2.86
N TYR A 88 4.09 -11.68 -2.24
CA TYR A 88 5.07 -10.68 -1.80
C TYR A 88 5.26 -10.60 -0.28
N LEU A 89 4.32 -11.06 0.52
CA LEU A 89 4.41 -10.96 1.98
C LEU A 89 5.01 -12.21 2.66
N SER A 90 5.68 -13.09 1.91
CA SER A 90 6.11 -14.42 2.41
C SER A 90 7.37 -14.41 3.27
N ALA A 91 8.20 -13.38 3.15
CA ALA A 91 9.49 -13.31 3.82
C ALA A 91 9.76 -11.86 4.28
N PRO A 92 9.12 -11.40 5.38
CA PRO A 92 9.30 -10.05 5.86
C PRO A 92 10.68 -9.86 6.48
N THR A 93 11.32 -8.72 6.17
CA THR A 93 12.54 -8.26 6.85
C THR A 93 12.15 -7.27 7.95
N VAL A 94 12.52 -7.57 9.19
CA VAL A 94 12.28 -6.68 10.34
C VAL A 94 13.54 -5.90 10.67
N VAL A 95 13.44 -4.57 10.68
CA VAL A 95 14.51 -3.66 11.11
C VAL A 95 14.06 -2.95 12.37
N THR A 96 14.81 -3.12 13.47
CA THR A 96 14.57 -2.37 14.71
C THR A 96 15.61 -1.28 14.89
N LEU A 97 15.15 -0.05 15.07
CA LEU A 97 15.99 1.06 15.51
C LEU A 97 15.84 1.24 17.02
N GLY A 98 16.97 1.15 17.73
CA GLY A 98 17.06 1.38 19.17
C GLY A 98 17.97 2.55 19.50
N PRO A 99 17.92 3.06 20.74
CA PRO A 99 18.93 4.01 21.23
C PRO A 99 20.33 3.45 21.00
N ALA A 100 21.30 4.31 20.70
CA ALA A 100 22.70 3.91 20.62
C ALA A 100 23.11 3.19 21.92
N ALA A 101 23.80 2.06 21.78
CA ALA A 101 24.39 1.37 22.92
C ALA A 101 25.32 2.36 23.64
N ARG A 102 25.11 2.55 24.94
CA ARG A 102 26.00 3.36 25.78
C ARG A 102 27.28 2.60 26.10
#